data_AF-A0A1H3QSP0-F1
#
_entry.id   AF-A0A1H3QSP0-F1
#
_cell.length_a   1.000
_cell.length_b   1.000
_cell.length_c   1.000
_cell.angle_alpha   90.00
_cell.angle_beta   90.00
_cell.angle_gamma   90.00
#
_symmetry.space_group_name_H-M   'P 1'
#
loop_
_entity.id
_entity.type
_entity.pdbx_description
1 polymer ?
#
loop_
_entity_poly.entity_id
_entity_poly.type
_entity_poly.pdbx_seq_one_letter_code
_entity_poly.pdbx_strand_id
1 'polypeptide(L)'
;MTKKPMFKLHPDGEQYILNLAGVVLICGNTIFGDPTETTPQGRTNAMRLVERFLQEAEKRGFKHTSTVWALMRRNTPNPRLANLVQEAMGLLPNDVQVQIIASTKATASTPAPAIQLVTATRHPGQHEPETNPHLLRPGPDGIDPRFWAAGNELKRIAEEEGEDAIHKPEHAHLYAKMLRYAPKDLRAEMEAKANELGIIPKATHVKADGSPVYSKEQLAAAHGVSIEEVDRFLAQTQIDPDDLYDGPVFPVQ
;
A
#
# COMPACT_ATOMS: atom_id res chain seq x y z
N MET A 1 -4.74 -25.85 27.88
CA MET A 1 -5.94 -25.00 27.81
C MET A 1 -6.56 -25.12 26.43
N THR A 2 -7.85 -25.46 26.34
CA THR A 2 -8.55 -25.65 25.07
C THR A 2 -8.76 -24.29 24.40
N LYS A 3 -8.27 -24.11 23.16
CA LYS A 3 -8.41 -22.87 22.40
C LYS A 3 -9.91 -22.59 22.15
N LYS A 4 -10.39 -21.40 22.53
CA LYS A 4 -11.78 -20.99 22.25
C LYS A 4 -11.95 -20.83 20.73
N PRO A 5 -13.00 -21.40 20.12
CA PRO A 5 -13.25 -21.24 18.69
C PRO A 5 -13.47 -19.75 18.35
N MET A 6 -12.88 -19.30 17.23
CA MET A 6 -13.01 -17.92 16.75
C MET A 6 -14.36 -17.62 16.12
N PHE A 7 -14.92 -18.64 15.49
CA PHE A 7 -16.21 -18.62 14.81
C PHE A 7 -17.04 -19.74 15.42
N LYS A 8 -18.24 -19.42 15.86
CA LYS A 8 -19.22 -20.40 16.32
C LYS A 8 -20.55 -20.06 15.68
N LEU A 9 -21.22 -21.04 15.09
CA LEU A 9 -22.58 -20.84 14.59
C LEU A 9 -23.49 -20.44 15.76
N HIS A 10 -24.28 -19.40 15.56
CA HIS A 10 -25.31 -19.00 16.51
C HIS A 10 -26.38 -20.11 16.58
N PRO A 11 -27.07 -20.30 17.73
CA PRO A 11 -28.07 -21.35 17.87
C PRO A 11 -29.23 -21.33 16.86
N ASP A 12 -29.45 -20.20 16.18
CA ASP A 12 -30.44 -20.08 15.09
C ASP A 12 -29.99 -20.74 13.78
N GLY A 13 -28.71 -21.08 13.64
CA GLY A 13 -28.13 -21.66 12.42
C GLY A 13 -27.86 -20.66 11.30
N GLU A 14 -28.22 -19.39 11.45
CA GLU A 14 -28.13 -18.37 10.41
C GLU A 14 -26.96 -17.40 10.62
N GLN A 15 -26.57 -17.17 11.88
CA GLN A 15 -25.56 -16.17 12.23
C GLN A 15 -24.26 -16.81 12.74
N TYR A 16 -23.17 -16.06 12.67
CA TYR A 16 -21.90 -16.44 13.30
C TYR A 16 -21.62 -15.55 14.51
N ILE A 17 -21.31 -16.19 15.64
CA ILE A 17 -20.75 -15.55 16.83
C ILE A 17 -19.24 -15.55 16.71
N LEU A 18 -18.65 -14.36 16.85
CA LEU A 18 -17.23 -14.12 16.72
C LEU A 18 -16.64 -13.75 18.07
N ASN A 19 -15.46 -14.28 18.38
CA ASN A 19 -14.63 -13.72 19.45
C ASN A 19 -13.72 -12.60 18.91
N LEU A 20 -13.00 -11.88 19.78
CA LEU A 20 -12.15 -10.76 19.37
C LEU A 20 -11.11 -11.17 18.32
N ALA A 21 -10.50 -12.35 18.44
CA ALA A 21 -9.58 -12.85 17.43
C ALA A 21 -10.25 -13.06 16.06
N GLY A 22 -11.47 -13.60 16.03
CA GLY A 22 -12.28 -13.71 14.81
C GLY A 22 -12.58 -12.35 14.19
N VAL A 23 -12.95 -11.36 15.00
CA VAL A 23 -13.16 -9.97 14.54
C VAL A 23 -11.89 -9.39 13.93
N VAL A 24 -10.74 -9.56 14.58
CA VAL A 24 -9.44 -9.09 14.10
C VAL A 24 -9.07 -9.72 12.74
N LEU A 25 -9.41 -10.99 12.50
CA LEU A 25 -9.21 -11.64 11.20
C LEU A 25 -10.09 -11.03 10.10
N ILE A 26 -11.38 -10.76 10.40
CA ILE A 26 -12.29 -10.07 9.47
C ILE A 26 -11.75 -8.67 9.14
N CYS A 27 -11.28 -7.94 10.15
CA CYS A 27 -10.66 -6.64 9.95
C CYS A 27 -9.48 -6.72 8.98
N GLY A 28 -8.69 -7.80 8.97
CA GLY A 28 -7.64 -8.02 7.98
C GLY A 28 -8.16 -7.92 6.53
N ASN A 29 -9.28 -8.57 6.23
CA ASN A 29 -9.92 -8.49 4.91
C ASN A 29 -10.54 -7.11 4.64
N THR A 30 -11.14 -6.48 5.65
CA THR A 30 -11.64 -5.08 5.53
C THR A 30 -10.50 -4.09 5.21
N ILE A 31 -9.29 -4.36 5.69
CA ILE A 31 -8.13 -3.49 5.50
C ILE A 31 -7.47 -3.72 4.13
N PHE A 32 -7.21 -4.98 3.78
CA PHE A 32 -6.36 -5.35 2.63
C PHE A 32 -7.12 -6.04 1.49
N GLY A 33 -8.43 -6.25 1.63
CA GLY A 33 -9.30 -6.81 0.60
C GLY A 33 -9.76 -5.77 -0.42
N ASP A 34 -10.76 -6.15 -1.20
CA ASP A 34 -11.26 -5.34 -2.31
C ASP A 34 -11.72 -3.95 -1.80
N PRO A 35 -11.14 -2.84 -2.32
CA PRO A 35 -11.51 -1.50 -1.88
C PRO A 35 -12.91 -1.06 -2.28
N THR A 36 -13.57 -1.76 -3.20
CA THR A 36 -14.97 -1.50 -3.57
C THR A 36 -15.96 -2.10 -2.58
N GLU A 37 -15.56 -3.12 -1.82
CA GLU A 37 -16.40 -3.80 -0.83
C GLU A 37 -16.41 -3.10 0.54
N THR A 38 -15.50 -2.15 0.77
CA THR A 38 -15.32 -1.49 2.07
C THR A 38 -15.18 0.02 1.90
N THR A 39 -15.97 0.78 2.66
CA THR A 39 -15.85 2.25 2.68
C THR A 39 -14.52 2.69 3.33
N PRO A 40 -13.98 3.87 2.96
CA PRO A 40 -12.78 4.41 3.62
C PRO A 40 -12.90 4.45 5.15
N GLN A 41 -14.05 4.89 5.66
CA GLN A 41 -14.32 4.92 7.10
C GLN A 41 -14.33 3.52 7.73
N GLY A 42 -14.91 2.53 7.05
CA GLY A 42 -14.92 1.14 7.51
C GLY A 42 -13.51 0.56 7.62
N ARG A 43 -12.65 0.85 6.63
CA ARG A 43 -11.23 0.47 6.64
C ARG A 43 -10.47 1.12 7.79
N THR A 44 -10.63 2.43 7.99
CA THR A 44 -10.02 3.14 9.12
C THR A 44 -10.43 2.48 10.43
N ASN A 45 -11.73 2.26 10.66
CA ASN A 45 -12.22 1.63 11.89
C ASN A 45 -11.61 0.23 12.13
N ALA A 46 -11.47 -0.57 11.07
CA ALA A 46 -10.82 -1.88 11.14
C ALA A 46 -9.34 -1.76 11.53
N MET A 47 -8.59 -0.82 10.94
CA MET A 47 -7.20 -0.56 11.33
C MET A 47 -7.05 -0.17 12.79
N ARG A 48 -7.91 0.73 13.29
CA ARG A 48 -7.88 1.16 14.71
C ARG A 48 -8.09 -0.02 15.66
N LEU A 49 -9.04 -0.90 15.34
CA LEU A 49 -9.35 -2.07 16.15
C LEU A 49 -8.15 -3.01 16.21
N VAL A 50 -7.56 -3.35 15.05
CA VAL A 50 -6.40 -4.26 14.97
C VAL A 50 -5.20 -3.67 15.67
N GLU A 51 -4.93 -2.38 15.47
CA GLU A 51 -3.82 -1.69 16.12
C GLU A 51 -3.96 -1.67 17.64
N ARG A 52 -5.14 -1.28 18.15
CA ARG A 52 -5.39 -1.28 19.60
C ARG A 52 -5.26 -2.69 20.19
N PHE A 53 -5.78 -3.70 19.50
CA PHE A 53 -5.66 -5.09 19.89
C PHE A 53 -4.20 -5.52 20.02
N LEU A 54 -3.37 -5.24 19.01
CA LEU A 54 -1.96 -5.62 19.01
C LEU A 54 -1.14 -4.83 20.02
N GLN A 55 -1.40 -3.53 20.20
CA GLN A 55 -0.75 -2.72 21.23
C GLN A 55 -1.03 -3.25 22.64
N GLU A 56 -2.28 -3.62 22.94
CA GLU A 56 -2.62 -4.19 24.25
C GLU A 56 -2.01 -5.59 24.45
N ALA A 57 -1.86 -6.37 23.39
CA ALA A 57 -1.18 -7.67 23.45
C ALA A 57 0.34 -7.50 23.65
N GLU A 58 0.97 -6.53 22.98
CA GLU A 58 2.41 -6.24 23.08
C GLU A 58 2.79 -5.78 24.49
N LYS A 59 1.98 -4.90 25.12
CA LYS A 59 2.14 -4.53 26.53
C LYS A 59 2.15 -5.72 27.49
N ARG A 60 1.60 -6.86 27.06
CA ARG A 60 1.47 -8.10 27.82
C ARG A 60 2.40 -9.21 27.31
N GLY A 61 3.42 -8.84 26.54
CA GLY A 61 4.50 -9.74 26.15
C GLY A 61 4.33 -10.41 24.79
N PHE A 62 3.33 -10.04 23.98
CA PHE A 62 3.23 -10.50 22.60
C PHE A 62 4.36 -9.92 21.75
N LYS A 63 5.11 -10.77 21.02
CA LYS A 63 6.30 -10.34 20.26
C LYS A 63 6.12 -10.36 18.74
N HIS A 64 4.95 -10.77 18.25
CA HIS A 64 4.74 -11.07 16.84
C HIS A 64 3.84 -10.06 16.11
N THR A 65 3.67 -8.85 16.65
CA THR A 65 2.85 -7.77 16.06
C THR A 65 3.18 -7.51 14.59
N SER A 66 4.46 -7.38 14.24
CA SER A 66 4.92 -7.19 12.86
C SER A 66 4.60 -8.36 11.95
N THR A 67 4.67 -9.59 12.47
CA THR A 67 4.34 -10.80 11.73
C THR A 67 2.84 -10.89 11.46
N VAL A 68 2.00 -10.51 12.43
CA VAL A 68 0.54 -10.46 12.23
C VAL A 68 0.19 -9.50 11.10
N TRP A 69 0.72 -8.28 11.11
CA TRP A 69 0.50 -7.30 10.02
C TRP A 69 0.99 -7.81 8.67
N ALA A 70 2.18 -8.41 8.61
CA ALA A 70 2.73 -8.95 7.37
C ALA A 70 1.87 -10.09 6.79
N LEU A 71 1.31 -10.94 7.65
CA LEU A 71 0.43 -12.03 7.21
C LEU A 71 -0.96 -11.55 6.82
N MET A 72 -1.52 -10.56 7.53
CA MET A 72 -2.80 -9.94 7.16
C MET A 72 -2.74 -9.26 5.80
N ARG A 73 -1.63 -8.58 5.49
CA ARG A 73 -1.44 -7.91 4.19
C ARG A 73 -1.54 -8.86 2.99
N ARG A 74 -1.25 -10.15 3.18
CA ARG A 74 -1.38 -11.15 2.11
C ARG A 74 -2.85 -11.41 1.74
N ASN A 75 -3.78 -11.08 2.63
CA ASN A 75 -5.22 -11.25 2.47
C ASN A 75 -5.68 -12.64 1.96
N THR A 76 -5.00 -13.70 2.39
CA THR A 76 -5.34 -15.10 2.09
C THR A 76 -5.55 -15.90 3.37
N PRO A 77 -6.42 -16.93 3.40
CA PRO A 77 -6.56 -17.82 4.55
C PRO A 77 -5.21 -18.37 5.03
N ASN A 78 -4.87 -18.11 6.29
CA ASN A 78 -3.56 -18.47 6.84
C ASN A 78 -3.66 -19.03 8.27
N PRO A 79 -3.39 -20.34 8.47
CA PRO A 79 -3.46 -20.97 9.79
C PRO A 79 -2.47 -20.36 10.82
N ARG A 80 -1.32 -19.87 10.36
CA ARG A 80 -0.34 -19.21 11.23
C ARG A 80 -0.85 -17.87 11.73
N LEU A 81 -1.48 -17.08 10.85
CA LEU A 81 -2.13 -15.82 11.25
C LEU A 81 -3.21 -16.07 12.30
N ALA A 82 -4.10 -17.05 12.04
CA ALA A 82 -5.16 -17.41 12.97
C ALA A 82 -4.63 -17.82 14.35
N ASN A 83 -3.53 -18.59 14.38
CA ASN A 83 -2.87 -18.97 15.63
C ASN A 83 -2.26 -17.78 16.38
N LEU A 84 -1.56 -16.88 15.68
CA LEU A 84 -0.94 -15.70 16.27
C LEU A 84 -1.96 -14.74 16.86
N VAL A 85 -3.08 -14.50 16.17
CA VAL A 85 -4.15 -13.64 16.68
C VAL A 85 -4.82 -14.27 17.90
N GLN A 86 -5.03 -15.59 17.91
CA GLN A 86 -5.53 -16.26 19.13
C GLN A 86 -4.55 -16.18 20.30
N GLU A 87 -3.25 -16.32 20.04
CA GLU A 87 -2.20 -16.18 21.06
C GLU A 87 -2.22 -14.77 21.66
N ALA A 88 -2.22 -13.74 20.81
CA ALA A 88 -2.34 -12.35 21.24
C ALA A 88 -3.61 -12.11 22.07
N MET A 89 -4.77 -12.63 21.65
CA MET A 89 -6.01 -12.54 22.41
C MET A 89 -5.93 -13.28 23.76
N GLY A 90 -5.23 -14.41 23.81
CA GLY A 90 -5.02 -15.19 25.04
C GLY A 90 -4.26 -14.44 26.14
N LEU A 91 -3.49 -13.41 25.77
CA LEU A 91 -2.80 -12.51 26.70
C LEU A 91 -3.71 -11.40 27.24
N LEU A 92 -4.89 -11.18 26.66
CA LEU A 92 -5.78 -10.08 27.01
C LEU A 92 -6.81 -10.48 28.06
N PRO A 93 -6.90 -9.77 29.20
CA PRO A 93 -8.03 -9.88 30.12
C PRO A 93 -9.37 -9.60 29.43
N ASN A 94 -10.46 -10.22 29.91
CA ASN A 94 -11.79 -10.09 29.27
C ASN A 94 -12.29 -8.64 29.25
N ASP A 95 -12.03 -7.85 30.28
CA ASP A 95 -12.39 -6.43 30.36
C ASP A 95 -11.68 -5.61 29.26
N VAL A 96 -10.39 -5.89 29.02
CA VAL A 96 -9.63 -5.27 27.93
C VAL A 96 -10.19 -5.67 26.58
N GLN A 97 -10.55 -6.94 26.39
CA GLN A 97 -11.18 -7.40 25.14
C GLN A 97 -12.51 -6.67 24.87
N VAL A 98 -13.34 -6.49 25.89
CA VAL A 98 -14.62 -5.74 25.79
C VAL A 98 -14.36 -4.28 25.47
N GLN A 99 -13.38 -3.64 26.10
CA GLN A 99 -13.02 -2.24 25.84
C GLN A 99 -12.57 -2.02 24.39
N ILE A 100 -11.77 -2.93 23.83
CA ILE A 100 -11.31 -2.86 22.42
C ILE A 100 -12.51 -2.88 21.45
N ILE A 101 -13.50 -3.74 21.71
CA ILE A 101 -14.70 -3.82 20.88
C ILE A 101 -15.57 -2.57 21.07
N ALA A 102 -15.75 -2.12 22.31
CA ALA A 102 -16.59 -0.98 22.65
C ALA A 102 -16.02 0.34 22.11
N SER A 103 -14.70 0.53 22.13
CA SER A 103 -14.06 1.75 21.61
C SER A 103 -14.33 1.96 20.13
N THR A 104 -14.46 0.86 19.38
CA THR A 104 -14.74 0.91 17.93
C THR A 104 -16.20 1.27 17.64
N LYS A 105 -17.14 0.90 18.52
CA LYS A 105 -18.56 1.27 18.41
C LYS A 105 -18.82 2.74 18.79
N ALA A 106 -18.16 3.24 19.84
CA ALA A 106 -18.36 4.61 20.31
C ALA A 106 -17.92 5.68 19.29
N THR A 107 -16.89 5.40 18.49
CA THR A 107 -16.41 6.33 17.45
C THR A 107 -17.33 6.40 16.22
N ALA A 108 -18.29 5.46 16.08
CA ALA A 108 -19.27 5.49 14.98
C ALA A 108 -20.41 6.51 15.22
N SER A 109 -20.55 7.03 16.45
CA SER A 109 -21.70 7.85 16.87
C SER A 109 -21.38 9.35 17.03
N THR A 110 -20.16 9.78 16.70
CA THR A 110 -19.78 11.20 16.75
C THR A 110 -19.06 11.56 15.46
N PRO A 111 -19.51 12.57 14.69
CA PRO A 111 -18.73 13.09 13.58
C PRO A 111 -17.57 13.91 14.19
N ALA A 112 -16.59 13.20 14.75
CA ALA A 112 -15.32 13.81 15.04
C ALA A 112 -14.68 14.20 13.70
N PRO A 113 -14.02 15.36 13.60
CA PRO A 113 -13.21 15.68 12.43
C PRO A 113 -12.28 14.49 12.17
N ALA A 114 -12.02 14.19 10.90
CA ALA A 114 -11.21 13.06 10.47
C ALA A 114 -9.80 13.14 11.08
N ILE A 115 -9.65 12.68 12.32
CA ILE A 115 -8.35 12.41 12.91
C ILE A 115 -7.90 11.16 12.18
N GLN A 116 -7.11 11.40 11.14
CA GLN A 116 -6.43 10.39 10.33
C GLN A 116 -5.75 9.45 11.31
N LEU A 117 -6.17 8.17 11.33
CA LEU A 117 -5.46 7.21 12.14
C LEU A 117 -4.25 6.71 11.38
N VAL A 118 -3.15 6.94 12.05
CA VAL A 118 -1.79 6.85 11.61
C VAL A 118 -1.37 5.38 11.75
N THR A 119 -1.28 4.65 10.64
CA THR A 119 -0.97 3.22 10.69
C THR A 119 0.51 2.89 10.68
N ALA A 120 0.83 1.84 11.44
CA ALA A 120 2.14 1.26 11.61
C ALA A 120 2.67 0.61 10.31
N THR A 121 3.57 1.30 9.62
CA THR A 121 4.67 0.63 8.92
C THR A 121 5.98 1.20 9.44
N ARG A 122 6.70 0.38 10.23
CA ARG A 122 7.93 0.66 11.00
C ARG A 122 7.68 1.33 12.36
N HIS A 123 8.58 1.02 13.30
CA HIS A 123 8.56 1.36 14.73
C HIS A 123 8.42 2.88 15.03
N PRO A 124 8.10 3.27 16.28
CA PRO A 124 7.43 4.53 16.61
C PRO A 124 8.34 5.73 16.36
N GLY A 125 7.80 6.76 15.70
CA GLY A 125 8.44 8.07 15.68
C GLY A 125 8.18 8.91 14.43
N GLN A 126 7.96 8.31 13.27
CA GLN A 126 7.63 9.06 12.05
C GLN A 126 6.70 8.23 11.19
N HIS A 127 5.44 8.66 11.14
CA HIS A 127 4.44 8.04 10.31
C HIS A 127 4.17 8.89 9.09
N GLU A 128 4.25 8.29 7.90
CA GLU A 128 3.78 8.93 6.67
C GLU A 128 2.25 8.75 6.55
N PRO A 129 1.49 9.82 6.28
CA PRO A 129 0.03 9.79 6.29
C PRO A 129 -0.57 8.94 5.16
N GLU A 130 -1.80 8.43 5.36
CA GLU A 130 -2.57 7.64 4.36
C GLU A 130 -2.86 8.38 3.05
N THR A 131 -2.71 9.71 3.07
CA THR A 131 -2.79 10.59 1.90
C THR A 131 -1.51 10.61 1.09
N ASN A 132 -0.43 9.96 1.53
CA ASN A 132 0.84 9.92 0.82
C ASN A 132 0.67 9.14 -0.50
N PRO A 133 0.66 9.81 -1.67
CA PRO A 133 0.52 9.12 -2.95
C PRO A 133 1.71 8.19 -3.25
N HIS A 134 2.81 8.28 -2.48
CA HIS A 134 4.05 7.55 -2.70
C HIS A 134 4.09 6.17 -2.03
N LEU A 135 3.15 5.85 -1.13
CA LEU A 135 3.15 4.56 -0.42
C LEU A 135 2.62 3.42 -1.30
N LEU A 136 3.42 2.38 -1.59
CA LEU A 136 3.00 1.18 -2.33
C LEU A 136 2.10 0.28 -1.48
N ARG A 137 1.02 -0.23 -2.09
CA ARG A 137 -0.01 -1.05 -1.43
C ARG A 137 -0.33 -2.28 -2.28
N PRO A 138 0.47 -3.36 -2.17
CA PRO A 138 0.18 -4.61 -2.87
C PRO A 138 -1.20 -5.14 -2.51
N GLY A 139 -2.00 -5.49 -3.52
CA GLY A 139 -3.29 -6.14 -3.39
C GLY A 139 -3.14 -7.65 -3.08
N PRO A 140 -4.25 -8.40 -3.08
CA PRO A 140 -4.28 -9.83 -2.74
C PRO A 140 -3.43 -10.71 -3.68
N ASP A 141 -3.19 -10.25 -4.91
CA ASP A 141 -2.31 -10.87 -5.91
C ASP A 141 -0.83 -10.44 -5.77
N GLY A 142 -0.51 -9.59 -4.78
CA GLY A 142 0.83 -9.03 -4.58
C GLY A 142 1.13 -7.83 -5.48
N ILE A 143 0.16 -7.32 -6.23
CA ILE A 143 0.33 -6.20 -7.18
C ILE A 143 -0.51 -5.02 -6.70
N ASP A 144 0.03 -3.80 -6.79
CA ASP A 144 -0.69 -2.61 -6.31
C ASP A 144 -1.97 -2.38 -7.14
N PRO A 145 -3.16 -2.24 -6.53
CA PRO A 145 -4.41 -2.04 -7.28
C PRO A 145 -4.38 -0.82 -8.22
N ARG A 146 -3.55 0.18 -7.94
CA ARG A 146 -3.38 1.35 -8.83
C ARG A 146 -2.65 1.00 -10.13
N PHE A 147 -1.84 -0.06 -10.15
CA PHE A 147 -1.28 -0.62 -11.37
C PHE A 147 -2.40 -1.15 -12.26
N TRP A 148 -3.25 -2.03 -11.72
CA TRP A 148 -4.37 -2.58 -12.47
C TRP A 148 -5.38 -1.52 -12.93
N ALA A 149 -5.69 -0.55 -12.08
CA ALA A 149 -6.57 0.55 -12.45
C ALA A 149 -6.03 1.34 -13.65
N ALA A 150 -4.73 1.64 -13.66
CA ALA A 150 -4.10 2.35 -14.79
C ALA A 150 -4.08 1.49 -16.06
N GLY A 151 -3.76 0.20 -15.95
CA GLY A 151 -3.76 -0.73 -17.09
C GLY A 151 -5.15 -0.96 -17.68
N ASN A 152 -6.17 -1.10 -16.83
CA ASN A 152 -7.56 -1.26 -17.25
C ASN A 152 -8.07 -0.01 -17.96
N GLU A 153 -7.69 1.18 -17.49
CA GLU A 153 -8.09 2.43 -18.14
C GLU A 153 -7.42 2.59 -19.52
N LEU A 154 -6.12 2.28 -19.63
CA LEU A 154 -5.45 2.25 -20.94
C LEU A 154 -6.11 1.26 -21.90
N LYS A 155 -6.47 0.07 -21.40
CA LYS A 155 -7.20 -0.93 -22.19
C LYS A 155 -8.55 -0.41 -22.66
N ARG A 156 -9.31 0.25 -21.79
CA ARG A 156 -10.61 0.87 -22.13
C ARG A 156 -10.45 1.94 -23.22
N ILE A 157 -9.45 2.80 -23.11
CA ILE A 157 -9.14 3.83 -24.12
C ILE A 157 -8.79 3.18 -25.46
N ALA A 158 -7.97 2.13 -25.46
CA ALA A 158 -7.64 1.39 -26.68
C ALA A 158 -8.89 0.77 -27.34
N GLU A 159 -9.82 0.25 -26.53
CA GLU A 159 -11.07 -0.36 -27.01
C GLU A 159 -12.08 0.67 -27.54
N GLU A 160 -12.19 1.84 -26.92
CA GLU A 160 -13.17 2.87 -27.29
C GLU A 160 -12.67 3.87 -28.33
N GLU A 161 -11.41 4.29 -28.23
CA GLU A 161 -10.83 5.35 -29.05
C GLU A 161 -9.76 4.84 -30.04
N GLY A 162 -9.38 3.57 -29.94
CA GLY A 162 -8.40 2.90 -30.81
C GLY A 162 -6.99 2.82 -30.22
N GLU A 163 -6.16 1.91 -30.75
CA GLU A 163 -4.81 1.67 -30.23
C GLU A 163 -3.88 2.89 -30.32
N ASP A 164 -4.11 3.82 -31.25
CA ASP A 164 -3.30 5.04 -31.30
C ASP A 164 -3.68 6.05 -30.20
N ALA A 165 -4.91 5.94 -29.65
CA ALA A 165 -5.38 6.86 -28.63
C ALA A 165 -4.59 6.74 -27.34
N ILE A 166 -4.18 5.52 -26.95
CA ILE A 166 -3.36 5.34 -25.74
C ILE A 166 -2.00 6.03 -25.83
N HIS A 167 -1.53 6.45 -27.00
CA HIS A 167 -0.25 7.16 -27.15
C HIS A 167 -0.38 8.68 -27.09
N LYS A 168 -1.60 9.22 -26.97
CA LYS A 168 -1.82 10.66 -26.85
C LYS A 168 -1.24 11.21 -25.53
N PRO A 169 -0.70 12.44 -25.53
CA PRO A 169 -0.11 13.06 -24.34
C PRO A 169 -1.06 13.13 -23.14
N GLU A 170 -2.37 13.26 -23.38
CA GLU A 170 -3.40 13.31 -22.34
C GLU A 170 -3.46 12.06 -21.45
N HIS A 171 -3.00 10.90 -21.95
CA HIS A 171 -2.96 9.64 -21.20
C HIS A 171 -1.57 9.32 -20.63
N ALA A 172 -0.56 10.17 -20.81
CA ALA A 172 0.80 9.96 -20.30
C ALA A 172 0.85 9.67 -18.79
N HIS A 173 -0.06 10.29 -18.03
CA HIS A 173 -0.20 10.09 -16.60
C HIS A 173 -0.57 8.63 -16.21
N LEU A 174 -1.23 7.87 -17.09
CA LEU A 174 -1.56 6.46 -16.86
C LEU A 174 -0.32 5.57 -16.97
N TYR A 175 0.57 5.85 -17.92
CA TYR A 175 1.87 5.16 -18.01
C TYR A 175 2.77 5.48 -16.81
N ALA A 176 2.78 6.72 -16.35
CA ALA A 176 3.51 7.10 -15.14
C ALA A 176 3.01 6.31 -13.91
N LYS A 177 1.69 6.12 -13.78
CA LYS A 177 1.11 5.25 -12.73
C LYS A 177 1.51 3.79 -12.90
N MET A 178 1.47 3.25 -14.12
CA MET A 178 1.89 1.88 -14.42
C MET A 178 3.34 1.64 -14.00
N LEU A 179 4.27 2.52 -14.39
CA LEU A 179 5.69 2.43 -14.03
C LEU A 179 5.90 2.53 -12.51
N ARG A 180 5.21 3.47 -11.87
CA ARG A 180 5.34 3.72 -10.42
C ARG A 180 4.87 2.55 -9.57
N TYR A 181 3.74 1.95 -9.94
CA TYR A 181 3.07 0.88 -9.20
C TYR A 181 3.38 -0.52 -9.73
N ALA A 182 4.28 -0.62 -10.71
CA ALA A 182 4.69 -1.88 -11.32
C ALA A 182 5.22 -2.88 -10.27
N PRO A 183 4.93 -4.18 -10.45
CA PRO A 183 5.63 -5.24 -9.74
C PRO A 183 7.14 -5.11 -9.92
N LYS A 184 7.91 -5.52 -8.90
CA LYS A 184 9.38 -5.36 -8.92
C LYS A 184 10.04 -6.06 -10.11
N ASP A 185 9.58 -7.27 -10.43
CA ASP A 185 10.14 -8.08 -11.50
C ASP A 185 9.88 -7.43 -12.87
N LEU A 186 8.64 -6.98 -13.09
CA LEU A 186 8.29 -6.24 -14.31
C LEU A 186 9.09 -4.94 -14.44
N ARG A 187 9.29 -4.20 -13.35
CA ARG A 187 10.09 -2.97 -13.37
C ARG A 187 11.55 -3.26 -13.74
N ALA A 188 12.12 -4.35 -13.24
CA ALA A 188 13.47 -4.76 -13.59
C ALA A 188 13.59 -5.15 -15.07
N GLU A 189 12.59 -5.84 -15.62
CA GLU A 189 12.52 -6.16 -17.06
C GLU A 189 12.38 -4.90 -17.92
N MET A 190 11.51 -3.97 -17.53
CA MET A 190 11.34 -2.68 -18.22
C MET A 190 12.64 -1.87 -18.22
N GLU A 191 13.35 -1.83 -17.08
CA GLU A 191 14.63 -1.15 -16.96
C GLU A 191 15.70 -1.81 -17.84
N ALA A 192 15.79 -3.15 -17.84
CA ALA A 192 16.70 -3.89 -18.71
C ALA A 192 16.42 -3.60 -20.19
N LYS A 193 15.15 -3.58 -20.60
CA LYS A 193 14.75 -3.29 -21.98
C LYS A 193 15.00 -1.83 -22.36
N ALA A 194 14.77 -0.90 -21.45
CA ALA A 194 15.05 0.51 -21.66
C ALA A 194 16.55 0.78 -21.82
N ASN A 195 17.41 0.06 -21.07
CA ASN A 195 18.86 0.08 -21.26
C ASN A 195 19.28 -0.52 -22.61
N GLU A 196 18.70 -1.66 -22.99
CA GLU A 196 18.96 -2.33 -24.29
C GLU A 196 18.62 -1.41 -25.48
N LEU A 197 17.48 -0.72 -25.41
CA LEU A 197 16.99 0.17 -26.46
C LEU A 197 17.64 1.55 -26.43
N GLY A 198 18.54 1.82 -25.47
CA GLY A 198 19.17 3.14 -25.31
C GLY A 198 18.19 4.25 -24.92
N ILE A 199 17.04 3.89 -24.34
CA ILE A 199 16.04 4.85 -23.85
C ILE A 199 16.55 5.53 -22.57
N ILE A 200 17.31 4.83 -21.74
CA ILE A 200 17.93 5.44 -20.56
C ILE A 200 19.33 5.91 -20.94
N PRO A 201 19.66 7.20 -20.74
CA PRO A 201 21.01 7.69 -21.00
C PRO A 201 22.02 7.04 -20.07
N LYS A 202 23.30 7.05 -20.46
CA LYS A 202 24.36 6.62 -19.54
C LYS A 202 24.43 7.56 -18.34
N ALA A 203 24.36 6.98 -17.14
CA ALA A 203 24.50 7.74 -15.90
C ALA A 203 25.92 8.32 -15.80
N THR A 204 26.01 9.58 -15.40
CA THR A 204 27.30 10.24 -15.07
C THR A 204 27.46 10.38 -13.57
N HIS A 205 26.36 10.36 -12.83
CA HIS A 205 26.30 10.52 -11.39
C HIS A 205 25.39 9.47 -10.75
N VAL A 206 25.68 9.17 -9.48
CA VAL A 206 24.92 8.26 -8.62
C VAL A 206 24.63 8.93 -7.28
N LYS A 207 23.59 8.45 -6.59
CA LYS A 207 23.33 8.78 -5.19
C LYS A 207 24.29 8.03 -4.27
N ALA A 208 24.24 8.33 -2.97
CA ALA A 208 24.99 7.62 -1.93
C ALA A 208 24.73 6.09 -1.88
N ASP A 209 23.57 5.63 -2.34
CA ASP A 209 23.20 4.20 -2.39
C ASP A 209 23.64 3.50 -3.70
N GLY A 210 24.31 4.22 -4.61
CA GLY A 210 24.75 3.71 -5.91
C GLY A 210 23.70 3.78 -7.02
N SER A 211 22.49 4.27 -6.75
CA SER A 211 21.46 4.44 -7.77
C SER A 211 21.80 5.57 -8.75
N PRO A 212 21.60 5.42 -10.07
CA PRO A 212 21.90 6.46 -11.04
C PRO A 212 20.97 7.68 -10.92
N VAL A 213 21.49 8.86 -11.23
CA VAL A 213 20.74 10.11 -11.37
C VAL A 213 21.07 10.79 -12.69
N TYR A 214 20.10 11.50 -13.26
CA TYR A 214 20.19 12.09 -14.60
C TYR A 214 19.81 13.58 -14.56
N SER A 215 20.61 14.42 -15.20
CA SER A 215 20.28 15.83 -15.38
C SER A 215 19.34 16.06 -16.57
N LYS A 216 18.67 17.22 -16.61
CA LYS A 216 17.81 17.61 -17.73
C LYS A 216 18.60 17.72 -19.03
N GLU A 217 19.84 18.22 -18.96
CA GLU A 217 20.75 18.34 -20.10
C GLU A 217 21.14 16.96 -20.64
N GLN A 218 21.34 15.97 -19.77
CA GLN A 218 21.63 14.60 -20.20
C GLN A 218 20.45 13.98 -20.93
N LEU A 219 19.23 14.18 -20.41
CA LEU A 219 18.01 13.69 -21.05
C LEU A 219 17.78 14.38 -22.39
N ALA A 220 17.92 15.70 -22.44
CA ALA A 220 17.82 16.49 -23.66
C ALA A 220 18.81 16.01 -24.75
N ALA A 221 20.08 15.85 -24.39
CA ALA A 221 21.12 15.40 -25.30
C ALA A 221 20.91 13.96 -25.80
N ALA A 222 20.48 13.05 -24.91
CA ALA A 222 20.28 11.65 -25.27
C ALA A 222 19.06 11.42 -26.17
N HIS A 223 18.01 12.24 -26.02
CA HIS A 223 16.78 12.12 -26.78
C HIS A 223 16.69 13.10 -27.96
N GLY A 224 17.69 13.96 -28.16
CA GLY A 224 17.72 14.94 -29.25
C GLY A 224 16.63 16.01 -29.12
N VAL A 225 16.20 16.33 -27.90
CA VAL A 225 15.16 17.32 -27.58
C VAL A 225 15.75 18.52 -26.86
N SER A 226 15.02 19.63 -26.83
CA SER A 226 15.40 20.81 -26.04
C SER A 226 15.14 20.61 -24.54
N ILE A 227 15.85 21.37 -23.70
CA ILE A 227 15.62 21.38 -22.24
C ILE A 227 14.18 21.83 -21.92
N GLU A 228 13.64 22.77 -22.71
CA GLU A 228 12.26 23.25 -22.57
C GLU A 228 11.21 22.16 -22.85
N GLU A 229 11.51 21.23 -23.78
CA GLU A 229 10.66 20.07 -24.04
C GLU A 229 10.75 19.04 -22.90
N VAL A 230 11.93 18.86 -22.30
CA VAL A 230 12.10 18.05 -21.08
C VAL A 230 11.28 18.65 -19.94
N ASP A 231 11.32 19.97 -19.73
CA ASP A 231 10.53 20.65 -18.70
C ASP A 231 9.02 20.51 -18.93
N ARG A 232 8.58 20.65 -20.19
CA ARG A 232 7.18 20.43 -20.57
C ARG A 232 6.74 18.99 -20.30
N PHE A 233 7.59 18.02 -20.61
CA PHE A 233 7.33 16.61 -20.35
C PHE A 233 7.20 16.34 -18.85
N LEU A 234 8.16 16.81 -18.05
CA LEU A 234 8.13 16.67 -16.59
C LEU A 234 6.84 17.26 -15.99
N ALA A 235 6.44 18.45 -16.45
CA ALA A 235 5.20 19.11 -16.02
C ALA A 235 3.92 18.33 -16.39
N GLN A 236 3.93 17.57 -17.49
CA GLN A 236 2.78 16.78 -17.94
C GLN A 236 2.68 15.41 -17.25
N THR A 237 3.80 14.82 -16.84
CA THR A 237 3.83 13.48 -16.23
C THR A 237 3.33 13.41 -14.79
N GLN A 238 2.90 14.53 -14.17
CA GLN A 238 2.56 14.60 -12.74
C GLN A 238 3.67 14.03 -11.84
N ILE A 239 4.93 14.17 -12.25
CA ILE A 239 6.08 13.88 -11.37
C ILE A 239 6.06 14.99 -10.31
N ASP A 240 5.92 14.61 -9.05
CA ASP A 240 5.92 15.55 -7.94
C ASP A 240 7.28 16.27 -7.92
N PRO A 241 7.35 17.60 -7.77
CA PRO A 241 8.61 18.29 -7.52
C PRO A 241 9.44 17.66 -6.38
N ASP A 242 8.77 17.07 -5.39
CA ASP A 242 9.42 16.35 -4.28
C ASP A 242 9.96 14.96 -4.67
N ASP A 243 9.56 14.42 -5.83
CA ASP A 243 10.16 13.21 -6.42
C ASP A 243 11.47 13.52 -7.20
N LEU A 244 11.82 14.80 -7.38
CA LEU A 244 13.10 15.20 -7.95
C LEU A 244 14.21 15.04 -6.91
N TYR A 245 15.30 14.38 -7.30
CA TYR A 245 16.43 14.17 -6.39
C TYR A 245 17.17 15.48 -6.12
N ASP A 246 17.18 15.92 -4.87
CA ASP A 246 17.85 17.14 -4.37
C ASP A 246 19.06 16.84 -3.45
N GLY A 247 19.36 15.55 -3.24
CA GLY A 247 20.44 15.08 -2.39
C GLY A 247 21.84 15.15 -3.02
N PRO A 248 22.90 14.77 -2.26
CA PRO A 248 24.26 14.80 -2.75
C PRO A 248 24.51 13.76 -3.85
N VAL A 249 25.08 14.21 -4.96
CA VAL A 249 25.45 13.38 -6.11
C VAL A 249 26.95 13.11 -6.14
N PHE A 250 27.32 11.90 -6.55
CA PHE A 250 28.72 11.47 -6.71
C PHE A 250 28.96 11.05 -8.16
N PRO A 251 30.12 11.33 -8.77
CA PRO A 251 30.43 10.85 -10.11
C PRO A 251 30.47 9.31 -10.12
N VAL A 252 29.99 8.70 -11.21
CA VAL A 252 30.16 7.26 -11.47
C VAL A 252 31.66 6.97 -11.54
N GLN A 253 32.15 6.04 -10.71
CA GLN A 253 33.55 5.59 -10.70
C GLN A 253 33.85 4.62 -11.85
#